data_AF-A0A6V8MSF8-F1
#
_entry.id   AF-A0A6V8MSF8-F1
#
_cell.length_a   1.000
_cell.length_b   1.000
_cell.length_c   1.000
_cell.angle_alpha   90.00
_cell.angle_beta   90.00
_cell.angle_gamma   90.00
#
_symmetry.space_group_name_H-M   'P 1'
#
loop_
_entity.id
_entity.type
_entity.pdbx_description
1 polymer ?
#
loop_
_entity_poly.entity_id
_entity_poly.type
_entity_poly.pdbx_seq_one_letter_code
_entity_poly.pdbx_strand_id
1 'polypeptide(L)'
;MESYKEIVAIVLAVATAFFYLLWFLLPPVRLVWRCLSIQENLPVLNTLKACYDSAWPFRPAMFRRQMRLWLELRLLHPKPRREPKWFFDAKTKRYQLQYDDTAYRQEVAEWKRSTRAKFGALKIKEREPVIEVVDVFRLNDEETKDGIKQYLLAVSELRLSLDEQASFLCSVKIEHGFLLPLNLLAGLMSRFADDWDPIISCYDRMANRAFSPQQMTIFNLWLLWGPSVPICSCDQWNGPVTLQYGFGDENNSVRVRVRDERKEQLLADLRKAVAARSSTAHPALHASITGRLWPPSSFFQGEICGAQQELLNPDREAFILEYEGHSVIGNPASSRLFYTGYVWALFVVGREQKPTGEQVCQEPWLHVIPFFEHGNIVDESCYNMAKLQLALKVINFVKTSGHLEADPGLAPLRLWYVCALDDSGCGRDIEVVPKGKSIRGILDELLSESEHRPLKKRIITDDRGYCQFLSGCHLSKVVSGLFDTIADSAKSGAGRQG
;
A
#
# COMPACT_ATOMS: atom_id res chain seq x y z
N MET A 1 1.90 61.57 35.52
CA MET A 1 1.12 60.92 34.45
C MET A 1 2.00 60.22 33.41
N GLU A 2 3.19 60.72 33.07
CA GLU A 2 4.12 60.05 32.13
C GLU A 2 4.66 58.71 32.65
N SER A 3 5.08 58.64 33.91
CA SER A 3 5.58 57.40 34.54
C SER A 3 4.57 56.24 34.53
N TYR A 4 3.26 56.52 34.60
CA TYR A 4 2.23 55.48 34.52
C TYR A 4 2.07 54.92 33.10
N LYS A 5 2.22 55.77 32.07
CA LYS A 5 2.18 55.34 30.66
C LYS A 5 3.38 54.46 30.31
N GLU A 6 4.56 54.75 30.86
CA GLU A 6 5.76 53.95 30.68
C GLU A 6 5.64 52.56 31.33
N ILE A 7 5.15 52.49 32.58
CA ILE A 7 4.92 51.21 33.27
C ILE A 7 3.90 50.37 32.51
N VAL A 8 2.79 50.96 32.07
CA VAL A 8 1.76 50.26 31.29
C VAL A 8 2.32 49.76 29.95
N ALA A 9 3.14 50.55 29.26
CA ALA A 9 3.79 50.14 28.01
C ALA A 9 4.77 48.98 28.21
N ILE A 10 5.56 48.98 29.29
CA ILE A 10 6.48 47.87 29.63
C ILE A 10 5.69 46.60 29.94
N VAL A 11 4.64 46.70 30.76
CA VAL A 11 3.79 45.54 31.11
C VAL A 11 3.13 44.97 29.85
N LEU A 12 2.59 45.81 28.97
CA LEU A 12 2.03 45.39 27.68
C LEU A 12 3.08 44.73 26.78
N ALA A 13 4.28 45.29 26.68
CA ALA A 13 5.35 44.71 25.88
C ALA A 13 5.79 43.33 26.41
N VAL A 14 5.95 43.19 27.74
CA VAL A 14 6.29 41.92 28.38
C VAL A 14 5.18 40.89 28.21
N ALA A 15 3.92 41.27 28.44
CA ALA A 15 2.77 40.38 28.24
C ALA A 15 2.65 39.93 26.77
N THR A 16 2.87 40.85 25.83
CA THR A 16 2.86 40.56 24.39
C THR A 16 4.00 39.62 24.02
N ALA A 17 5.23 39.89 24.48
CA ALA A 17 6.38 39.02 24.25
C ALA A 17 6.18 37.62 24.84
N PHE A 18 5.61 37.53 26.05
CA PHE A 18 5.27 36.26 26.69
C PHE A 18 4.18 35.51 25.93
N PHE A 19 3.14 36.21 25.46
CA PHE A 19 2.10 35.64 24.61
C PHE A 19 2.68 35.09 23.30
N TYR A 20 3.54 35.84 22.63
CA TYR A 20 4.24 35.35 21.43
C TYR A 20 5.11 34.14 21.73
N LEU A 21 5.88 34.15 22.82
CA LEU A 21 6.72 33.02 23.22
C LEU A 21 5.88 31.76 23.48
N LEU A 22 4.77 31.88 24.20
CA LEU A 22 3.81 30.79 24.40
C LEU A 22 3.19 30.32 23.09
N TRP A 23 2.80 31.25 22.21
CA TRP A 23 2.23 30.95 20.90
C TRP A 23 3.20 30.12 20.04
N PHE A 24 4.50 30.36 20.13
CA PHE A 24 5.50 29.59 19.39
C PHE A 24 5.88 28.25 20.05
N LEU A 25 5.87 28.16 21.38
CA LEU A 25 6.34 26.97 22.11
C LEU A 25 5.22 25.97 22.42
N LEU A 26 3.98 26.42 22.62
CA LEU A 26 2.86 25.55 22.96
C LEU A 26 2.48 24.56 21.84
N PRO A 27 2.41 24.94 20.56
CA PRO A 27 1.99 23.99 19.51
C PRO A 27 2.92 22.78 19.36
N PRO A 28 4.27 22.92 19.33
CA PRO A 28 5.18 21.76 19.32
C PRO A 28 5.09 20.88 20.57
N VAL A 29 4.85 21.48 21.75
CA VAL A 29 4.66 20.72 22.99
C VAL A 29 3.34 19.94 22.94
N ARG A 30 2.26 20.57 22.46
CA ARG A 30 0.98 19.90 22.23
C ARG A 30 1.07 18.80 21.19
N LEU A 31 1.89 18.97 20.15
CA LEU A 31 2.16 17.92 19.17
C LEU A 31 2.76 16.69 19.85
N VAL A 32 3.84 16.86 20.62
CA VAL A 32 4.44 15.74 21.36
C VAL A 32 3.43 15.12 22.32
N TRP A 33 2.70 15.93 23.08
CA TRP A 33 1.69 15.42 24.01
C TRP A 33 0.60 14.58 23.33
N ARG A 34 0.13 14.99 22.14
CA ARG A 34 -0.89 14.27 21.37
C ARG A 34 -0.38 12.96 20.75
N CYS A 35 0.91 12.91 20.41
CA CYS A 35 1.51 11.72 19.78
C CYS A 35 2.08 10.70 20.79
N LEU A 36 2.13 11.04 22.08
CA LEU A 36 2.52 10.10 23.13
C LEU A 36 1.27 9.32 23.59
N SER A 37 1.29 7.99 23.42
CA SER A 37 0.18 7.16 23.88
C SER A 37 0.11 7.12 25.42
N ILE A 38 -1.09 6.96 25.97
CA ILE A 38 -1.33 6.79 27.42
C ILE A 38 -0.61 5.55 27.97
N GLN A 39 -0.29 4.57 27.10
CA GLN A 39 0.40 3.34 27.47
C GLN A 39 1.90 3.53 27.74
N GLU A 40 2.47 4.67 27.33
CA GLU A 40 3.85 4.99 27.68
C GLU A 40 3.93 5.48 29.13
N ASN A 41 4.67 4.75 29.97
CA ASN A 41 4.95 5.16 31.34
C ASN A 41 5.51 6.60 31.38
N LEU A 42 4.68 7.53 31.87
CA LEU A 42 4.99 8.92 32.18
C LEU A 42 5.12 9.86 30.95
N PRO A 43 4.01 10.17 30.24
CA PRO A 43 4.00 11.07 29.08
C PRO A 43 4.54 12.46 29.40
N VAL A 44 4.38 12.92 30.64
CA VAL A 44 4.94 14.17 31.16
C VAL A 44 6.47 14.16 31.12
N LEU A 45 7.12 13.09 31.59
CA LEU A 45 8.58 12.99 31.59
C LEU A 45 9.14 12.92 30.17
N ASN A 46 8.47 12.19 29.28
CA ASN A 46 8.87 12.12 27.87
C ASN A 46 8.75 13.48 27.18
N THR A 47 7.69 14.24 27.46
CA THR A 47 7.51 15.60 26.95
C THR A 47 8.58 16.56 27.48
N LEU A 48 8.88 16.50 28.79
CA LEU A 48 9.94 17.31 29.39
C LEU A 48 11.31 16.98 28.79
N LYS A 49 11.60 15.70 28.56
CA LYS A 49 12.83 15.26 27.90
C LYS A 49 12.90 15.78 26.46
N ALA A 50 11.81 15.67 25.68
CA ALA A 50 11.76 16.21 24.32
C ALA A 50 12.01 17.73 24.31
N CYS A 51 11.42 18.48 25.26
CA CYS A 51 11.66 19.91 25.43
C CYS A 51 13.12 20.20 25.76
N TYR A 52 13.71 19.46 26.71
CA TYR A 52 15.11 19.62 27.11
C TYR A 52 16.07 19.34 25.94
N ASP A 53 15.88 18.23 25.23
CA ASP A 53 16.69 17.86 24.07
C ASP A 53 16.53 18.88 22.92
N SER A 54 15.38 19.57 22.86
CA SER A 54 15.03 20.54 21.82
C SER A 54 15.32 22.01 22.14
N ALA A 55 15.58 22.36 23.41
CA ALA A 55 15.65 23.74 23.90
C ALA A 55 16.82 24.55 23.32
N TRP A 56 17.86 23.88 22.83
CA TRP A 56 19.05 24.50 22.27
C TRP A 56 19.22 24.21 20.77
N PRO A 57 19.40 25.23 19.91
CA PRO A 57 19.44 26.67 20.22
C PRO A 57 18.05 27.25 20.51
N PHE A 58 17.96 28.32 21.33
CA PHE A 58 16.73 29.06 21.67
C PHE A 58 16.16 29.86 20.48
N ARG A 59 15.98 29.20 19.33
CA ARG A 59 15.30 29.73 18.14
C ARG A 59 13.96 29.01 18.02
N PRO A 60 12.81 29.70 18.09
CA PRO A 60 11.50 29.06 18.06
C PRO A 60 11.32 28.10 16.89
N ALA A 61 11.69 28.50 15.66
CA ALA A 61 11.62 27.64 14.48
C ALA A 61 12.46 26.35 14.61
N MET A 62 13.66 26.44 15.19
CA MET A 62 14.51 25.27 15.43
C MET A 62 13.96 24.36 16.51
N PHE A 63 13.38 24.92 17.58
CA PHE A 63 12.69 24.15 18.61
C PHE A 63 11.56 23.30 17.99
N ARG A 64 10.74 23.89 17.12
CA ARG A 64 9.67 23.15 16.41
C ARG A 64 10.24 21.99 15.58
N ARG A 65 11.26 22.27 14.74
CA ARG A 65 11.89 21.26 13.88
C ARG A 65 12.51 20.12 14.69
N GLN A 66 13.11 20.43 15.85
CA GLN A 66 13.71 19.43 16.74
C GLN A 66 12.66 18.57 17.43
N MET A 67 11.53 19.14 17.86
CA MET A 67 10.42 18.38 18.44
C MET A 67 9.82 17.41 17.42
N ARG A 68 9.68 17.85 16.16
CA ARG A 68 9.25 16.99 15.05
C ARG A 68 10.26 15.88 14.78
N LEU A 69 11.55 16.21 14.65
CA LEU A 69 12.62 15.22 14.48
C LEU A 69 12.63 14.20 15.63
N TRP A 70 12.38 14.63 16.87
CA TRP A 70 12.31 13.74 18.02
C TRP A 70 11.19 12.70 17.88
N LEU A 71 9.99 13.12 17.45
CA LEU A 71 8.87 12.21 17.20
C LEU A 71 9.15 11.28 16.01
N GLU A 72 9.67 11.82 14.91
CA GLU A 72 9.97 11.03 13.70
C GLU A 72 11.03 9.96 13.97
N LEU A 73 12.08 10.29 14.74
CA LEU A 73 13.07 9.31 15.18
C LEU A 73 12.49 8.28 16.14
N ARG A 74 11.55 8.68 17.01
CA ARG A 74 10.87 7.73 17.91
C ARG A 74 10.07 6.69 17.11
N LEU A 75 9.35 7.13 16.07
CA LEU A 75 8.53 6.26 15.23
C LEU A 75 9.39 5.33 14.36
N LEU A 76 10.38 5.88 13.65
CA LEU A 76 11.09 5.13 12.61
C LEU A 76 12.45 4.58 13.03
N HIS A 77 13.01 5.08 14.13
CA HIS A 77 14.31 4.65 14.66
C HIS A 77 14.23 4.47 16.19
N PRO A 78 13.33 3.60 16.69
CA PRO A 78 13.11 3.42 18.12
C PRO A 78 14.38 2.92 18.80
N LYS A 79 14.44 3.11 20.12
CA LYS A 79 15.52 2.53 20.92
C LYS A 79 15.48 1.00 20.78
N PRO A 80 16.63 0.34 20.52
CA PRO A 80 16.71 -1.12 20.47
C PRO A 80 16.06 -1.77 21.70
N ARG A 81 15.28 -2.83 21.48
CA ARG A 81 14.72 -3.67 22.53
C ARG A 81 15.71 -4.79 22.86
N ARG A 82 15.75 -5.21 24.13
CA ARG A 82 16.62 -6.33 24.55
C ARG A 82 15.89 -7.63 24.20
N GLU A 83 16.25 -8.24 23.09
CA GLU A 83 15.63 -9.47 22.62
C GLU A 83 16.58 -10.67 22.79
N PRO A 84 16.05 -11.84 23.18
CA PRO A 84 16.87 -13.03 23.32
C PRO A 84 17.06 -13.70 21.95
N LYS A 85 18.27 -14.20 21.66
CA LYS A 85 18.61 -14.86 20.39
C LYS A 85 18.74 -16.36 20.58
N TRP A 86 18.48 -17.12 19.52
CA TRP A 86 18.72 -18.55 19.49
C TRP A 86 20.22 -18.83 19.31
N PHE A 87 20.82 -19.48 20.30
CA PHE A 87 22.20 -19.95 20.23
C PHE A 87 22.21 -21.47 20.20
N PHE A 88 22.96 -22.03 19.27
CA PHE A 88 23.18 -23.47 19.23
C PHE A 88 24.22 -23.86 20.29
N ASP A 89 23.78 -24.55 21.33
CA ASP A 89 24.69 -25.12 22.31
C ASP A 89 25.28 -26.42 21.75
N ALA A 90 26.58 -26.38 21.43
CA ALA A 90 27.30 -27.50 20.86
C ALA A 90 27.39 -28.71 21.82
N LYS A 91 27.30 -28.49 23.14
CA LYS A 91 27.35 -29.55 24.16
C LYS A 91 26.00 -30.26 24.29
N THR A 92 24.90 -29.50 24.37
CA THR A 92 23.56 -30.09 24.50
C THR A 92 22.92 -30.42 23.16
N LYS A 93 23.53 -30.03 22.03
CA LYS A 93 23.00 -30.16 20.66
C LYS A 93 21.59 -29.58 20.51
N ARG A 94 21.29 -28.50 21.23
CA ARG A 94 19.98 -27.85 21.27
C ARG A 94 20.14 -26.35 21.08
N TYR A 95 19.15 -25.73 20.46
CA TYR A 95 19.03 -24.28 20.45
C TYR A 95 18.49 -23.81 21.79
N GLN A 96 19.18 -22.85 22.41
CA GLN A 96 18.75 -22.20 23.64
C GLN A 96 18.60 -20.70 23.40
N LEU A 97 17.57 -20.13 24.00
CA LEU A 97 17.31 -18.71 23.93
C LEU A 97 18.18 -18.01 24.99
N GLN A 98 19.12 -17.16 24.57
CA GLN A 98 19.99 -16.40 25.48
C GLN A 98 20.02 -14.93 25.12
N TYR A 99 20.18 -14.07 26.12
CA TYR A 99 20.36 -12.63 25.93
C TYR A 99 21.83 -12.32 25.69
N ASP A 100 22.13 -11.64 24.58
CA ASP A 100 23.47 -11.10 24.31
C ASP A 100 23.56 -9.65 24.78
N ASP A 101 23.97 -9.48 26.04
CA ASP A 101 24.09 -8.16 26.66
C ASP A 101 25.17 -7.29 26.04
N THR A 102 26.20 -7.90 25.45
CA THR A 102 27.30 -7.16 24.81
C THR A 102 26.81 -6.57 23.49
N ALA A 103 26.17 -7.39 22.66
CA ALA A 103 25.57 -6.92 21.40
C ALA A 103 24.51 -5.85 21.65
N TYR A 104 23.61 -6.06 22.62
CA TYR A 104 22.59 -5.07 22.97
C TYR A 104 23.19 -3.72 23.41
N ARG A 105 24.26 -3.73 24.23
CA ARG A 105 24.94 -2.49 24.65
C ARG A 105 25.60 -1.77 23.48
N GLN A 106 26.20 -2.51 22.55
CA GLN A 106 26.81 -1.95 21.33
C GLN A 106 25.74 -1.29 20.45
N GLU A 107 24.63 -1.99 20.22
CA GLU A 107 23.50 -1.49 19.42
C GLU A 107 22.89 -0.22 20.04
N VAL A 108 22.71 -0.18 21.36
CA VAL A 108 22.24 1.03 22.06
C VAL A 108 23.25 2.18 21.96
N ALA A 109 24.56 1.90 21.98
CA ALA A 109 25.58 2.93 21.82
C ALA A 109 25.60 3.49 20.39
N GLU A 110 25.43 2.64 19.38
CA GLU A 110 25.26 3.03 17.97
C GLU A 110 24.01 3.85 17.74
N TRP A 111 22.87 3.40 18.26
CA TRP A 111 21.61 4.14 18.23
C TRP A 111 21.75 5.55 18.84
N LYS A 112 22.39 5.66 20.01
CA LYS A 112 22.65 6.97 20.65
C LYS A 112 23.54 7.86 19.79
N ARG A 113 24.60 7.31 19.18
CA ARG A 113 25.51 8.06 18.30
C ARG A 113 24.79 8.55 17.05
N SER A 114 24.04 7.68 16.37
CA SER A 114 23.25 7.99 15.18
C SER A 114 22.19 9.07 15.46
N THR A 115 21.44 8.91 16.55
CA THR A 115 20.43 9.89 16.99
C THR A 115 21.06 11.26 17.24
N ARG A 116 22.16 11.33 17.99
CA ARG A 116 22.88 12.59 18.24
C ARG A 116 23.40 13.23 16.96
N ALA A 117 23.89 12.43 16.01
CA ALA A 117 24.36 12.92 14.73
C ALA A 117 23.23 13.57 13.91
N LYS A 118 22.02 12.97 13.90
CA LYS A 118 20.83 13.52 13.23
C LYS A 118 20.36 14.83 13.87
N PHE A 119 20.30 14.90 15.20
CA PHE A 119 20.05 16.17 15.90
C PHE A 119 21.15 17.21 15.62
N GLY A 120 22.42 16.80 15.58
CA GLY A 120 23.54 17.67 15.25
C GLY A 120 23.47 18.22 13.83
N ALA A 121 23.07 17.39 12.85
CA ALA A 121 22.87 17.81 11.46
C ALA A 121 21.79 18.89 11.36
N LEU A 122 20.67 18.70 12.05
CA LEU A 122 19.60 19.70 12.09
C LEU A 122 20.04 20.96 12.85
N LYS A 123 20.69 20.82 14.01
CA LYS A 123 21.09 21.94 14.89
C LYS A 123 22.19 22.82 14.29
N ILE A 124 23.22 22.20 13.76
CA ILE A 124 24.48 22.86 13.39
C ILE A 124 24.52 23.18 11.90
N LYS A 125 24.06 22.25 11.07
CA LYS A 125 24.09 22.39 9.60
C LYS A 125 22.78 22.90 9.03
N GLU A 126 21.75 23.09 9.86
CA GLU A 126 20.38 23.43 9.48
C GLU A 126 19.79 22.50 8.39
N ARG A 127 20.36 21.29 8.27
CA ARG A 127 20.05 20.31 7.24
C ARG A 127 19.13 19.24 7.79
N GLU A 128 18.07 18.95 7.05
CA GLU A 128 17.14 17.87 7.37
C GLU A 128 17.86 16.52 7.27
N PRO A 129 17.88 15.74 8.35
CA PRO A 129 18.51 14.42 8.31
C PRO A 129 17.63 13.45 7.52
N VAL A 130 18.26 12.39 7.01
CA VAL A 130 17.56 11.24 6.43
C VAL A 130 17.41 10.18 7.51
N ILE A 131 16.22 9.58 7.61
CA ILE A 131 15.97 8.43 8.49
C ILE A 131 16.05 7.17 7.65
N GLU A 132 17.02 6.33 7.95
CA GLU A 132 17.24 5.05 7.30
C GLU A 132 16.39 3.97 7.96
N VAL A 133 15.69 3.20 7.14
CA VAL A 133 14.87 2.05 7.52
C VAL A 133 15.24 0.89 6.61
N VAL A 134 15.43 -0.31 7.18
CA VAL A 134 15.92 -1.47 6.42
C VAL A 134 14.96 -1.86 5.30
N ASP A 135 13.68 -2.00 5.61
CA ASP A 135 12.62 -2.42 4.68
C ASP A 135 11.26 -1.82 5.05
N VAL A 136 10.23 -2.18 4.29
CA VAL A 136 8.86 -1.70 4.48
C VAL A 136 8.16 -2.28 5.72
N PHE A 137 8.65 -3.37 6.32
CA PHE A 137 7.97 -3.98 7.48
C PHE A 137 7.94 -3.04 8.66
N ARG A 138 8.99 -2.24 8.86
CA ARG A 138 9.01 -1.24 9.92
C ARG A 138 7.92 -0.17 9.75
N LEU A 139 7.59 0.18 8.51
CA LEU A 139 6.55 1.17 8.20
C LEU A 139 5.14 0.59 8.34
N ASN A 140 4.99 -0.72 8.14
CA ASN A 140 3.71 -1.43 8.20
C ASN A 140 3.41 -2.12 9.55
N ASP A 141 4.35 -2.11 10.49
CA ASP A 141 4.11 -2.45 11.89
C ASP A 141 2.98 -1.59 12.46
N GLU A 142 1.92 -2.20 13.01
CA GLU A 142 0.70 -1.50 13.45
C GLU A 142 0.99 -0.35 14.44
N GLU A 143 1.85 -0.58 15.44
CA GLU A 143 2.26 0.45 16.41
C GLU A 143 2.90 1.66 15.70
N THR A 144 3.79 1.38 14.74
CA THR A 144 4.49 2.41 13.98
C THR A 144 3.56 3.14 13.01
N LYS A 145 2.71 2.39 12.29
CA LYS A 145 1.75 2.88 11.31
C LYS A 145 0.71 3.81 11.96
N ASP A 146 0.13 3.40 13.08
CA ASP A 146 -0.79 4.22 13.85
C ASP A 146 -0.10 5.46 14.43
N GLY A 147 1.13 5.32 14.92
CA GLY A 147 1.92 6.45 15.40
C GLY A 147 2.22 7.48 14.31
N ILE A 148 2.53 7.02 13.08
CA ILE A 148 2.71 7.89 11.90
C ILE A 148 1.39 8.60 11.57
N LYS A 149 0.28 7.88 11.53
CA LYS A 149 -1.05 8.45 11.26
C LYS A 149 -1.39 9.55 12.28
N GLN A 150 -1.24 9.26 13.57
CA GLN A 150 -1.49 10.22 14.64
C GLN A 150 -0.59 11.46 14.52
N TYR A 151 0.69 11.27 14.21
CA TYR A 151 1.62 12.37 13.98
C TYR A 151 1.18 13.27 12.81
N LEU A 152 0.87 12.69 11.65
CA LEU A 152 0.49 13.43 10.46
C LEU A 152 -0.83 14.19 10.66
N LEU A 153 -1.82 13.58 11.31
CA LEU A 153 -3.06 14.25 11.69
C LEU A 153 -2.80 15.42 12.65
N ALA A 154 -1.98 15.21 13.69
CA ALA A 154 -1.66 16.25 14.64
C ALA A 154 -0.90 17.43 14.01
N VAL A 155 0.03 17.17 13.08
CA VAL A 155 0.72 18.22 12.32
C VAL A 155 -0.25 19.03 11.46
N SER A 156 -1.17 18.34 10.77
CA SER A 156 -2.21 18.97 9.93
C SER A 156 -3.14 19.88 10.74
N GLU A 157 -3.61 19.40 11.89
CA GLU A 157 -4.53 20.16 12.76
C GLU A 157 -3.87 21.34 13.46
N LEU A 158 -2.63 21.16 13.96
CA LEU A 158 -1.96 22.18 14.77
C LEU A 158 -1.38 23.33 13.94
N ARG A 159 -1.34 23.21 12.60
CA ARG A 159 -0.83 24.23 11.65
C ARG A 159 0.36 25.01 12.23
N LEU A 160 1.42 24.27 12.52
CA LEU A 160 2.59 24.75 13.30
C LEU A 160 3.25 26.00 12.70
N SER A 161 3.05 26.27 11.40
CA SER A 161 3.28 27.56 10.75
C SER A 161 2.40 27.77 9.50
N LEU A 162 2.38 28.98 8.94
CA LEU A 162 1.64 29.32 7.71
C LEU A 162 2.14 28.58 6.46
N ASP A 163 3.41 28.20 6.43
CA ASP A 163 4.06 27.54 5.28
C ASP A 163 4.30 26.04 5.51
N GLU A 164 3.93 25.51 6.69
CA GLU A 164 4.23 24.12 7.04
C GLU A 164 3.21 23.15 6.46
N GLN A 165 3.70 22.27 5.58
CA GLN A 165 2.94 21.18 4.98
C GLN A 165 2.69 20.07 6.01
N ALA A 166 1.54 19.40 5.90
CA ALA A 166 1.25 18.19 6.64
C ALA A 166 2.11 17.06 6.06
N SER A 167 3.35 16.91 6.52
CA SER A 167 4.28 15.86 6.09
C SER A 167 5.30 15.58 7.18
N PHE A 168 6.14 14.56 7.00
CA PHE A 168 7.38 14.43 7.75
C PHE A 168 8.32 15.60 7.40
N LEU A 169 9.12 16.01 8.39
CA LEU A 169 10.23 16.93 8.21
C LEU A 169 11.35 16.20 7.48
N CYS A 170 11.72 15.00 7.95
CA CYS A 170 12.82 14.23 7.41
C CYS A 170 12.40 13.40 6.19
N SER A 171 13.33 13.24 5.25
CA SER A 171 13.21 12.19 4.24
C SER A 171 13.46 10.83 4.89
N VAL A 172 12.73 9.82 4.44
CA VAL A 172 12.87 8.43 4.81
C VAL A 172 13.54 7.69 3.66
N LYS A 173 14.63 7.00 3.94
CA LYS A 173 15.31 6.13 2.99
C LYS A 173 15.06 4.68 3.40
N ILE A 174 14.34 3.95 2.55
CA ILE A 174 14.15 2.52 2.72
C ILE A 174 15.27 1.81 1.96
N GLU A 175 16.07 1.03 2.67
CA GLU A 175 17.29 0.45 2.14
C GLU A 175 17.00 -0.65 1.13
N HIS A 176 16.01 -1.51 1.38
CA HIS A 176 15.71 -2.66 0.53
C HIS A 176 14.23 -2.77 0.19
N GLY A 177 13.95 -3.09 -1.07
CA GLY A 177 12.61 -3.33 -1.57
C GLY A 177 12.54 -3.37 -3.09
N PHE A 178 11.38 -3.78 -3.58
CA PHE A 178 11.06 -3.79 -5.00
C PHE A 178 10.06 -2.69 -5.29
N LEU A 179 10.38 -1.86 -6.29
CA LEU A 179 9.45 -0.92 -6.88
C LEU A 179 8.78 -1.56 -8.08
N LEU A 180 7.45 -1.55 -8.10
CA LEU A 180 6.64 -2.16 -9.15
C LEU A 180 5.66 -1.14 -9.76
N PRO A 181 5.41 -1.22 -11.09
CA PRO A 181 4.41 -0.41 -11.77
C PRO A 181 2.99 -0.98 -11.56
N LEU A 182 2.67 -1.23 -10.29
CA LEU A 182 1.41 -1.81 -9.84
C LEU A 182 0.72 -0.88 -8.85
N ASN A 183 -0.59 -1.01 -8.76
CA ASN A 183 -1.41 -0.35 -7.76
C ASN A 183 -2.18 -1.39 -6.94
N LEU A 184 -1.94 -1.45 -5.64
CA LEU A 184 -2.66 -2.34 -4.74
C LEU A 184 -4.10 -1.82 -4.53
N LEU A 185 -5.09 -2.61 -4.94
CA LEU A 185 -6.49 -2.37 -4.57
C LEU A 185 -6.65 -2.68 -3.08
N ALA A 186 -7.44 -1.87 -2.37
CA ALA A 186 -7.76 -2.18 -0.98
C ALA A 186 -8.49 -3.53 -0.88
N GLY A 187 -8.07 -4.41 0.04
CA GLY A 187 -8.76 -5.67 0.33
C GLY A 187 -9.96 -5.52 1.26
N LEU A 188 -10.80 -6.55 1.34
CA LEU A 188 -11.98 -6.58 2.24
C LEU A 188 -11.59 -6.44 3.71
N MET A 189 -10.56 -7.17 4.18
CA MET A 189 -10.06 -7.07 5.56
C MET A 189 -9.58 -5.66 5.87
N SER A 190 -8.81 -5.12 4.93
CA SER A 190 -8.36 -3.75 4.97
C SER A 190 -9.49 -2.74 4.74
N ARG A 191 -10.72 -3.07 4.34
CA ARG A 191 -11.83 -2.09 4.26
C ARG A 191 -12.76 -2.15 5.47
N PHE A 192 -12.94 -3.33 6.05
CA PHE A 192 -13.89 -3.58 7.15
C PHE A 192 -13.23 -3.83 8.52
N ALA A 193 -11.90 -3.78 8.64
CA ALA A 193 -11.14 -3.78 9.92
C ALA A 193 -11.33 -5.10 10.63
N ASP A 194 -11.21 -6.14 9.81
CA ASP A 194 -11.44 -7.51 10.22
C ASP A 194 -12.85 -7.74 10.79
N ASP A 195 -13.79 -6.80 10.57
CA ASP A 195 -15.21 -6.99 10.81
C ASP A 195 -15.80 -7.86 9.70
N TRP A 196 -16.03 -9.12 10.03
CA TRP A 196 -16.57 -10.12 9.12
C TRP A 196 -18.08 -10.01 8.94
N ASP A 197 -18.81 -9.40 9.88
CA ASP A 197 -20.27 -9.43 9.89
C ASP A 197 -20.89 -8.77 8.66
N PRO A 198 -20.46 -7.57 8.23
CA PRO A 198 -20.92 -6.96 6.98
C PRO A 198 -20.66 -7.84 5.76
N ILE A 199 -19.46 -8.45 5.70
CA ILE A 199 -18.99 -9.22 4.56
C ILE A 199 -19.83 -10.50 4.42
N ILE A 200 -20.00 -11.26 5.51
CA ILE A 200 -20.78 -12.50 5.54
C ILE A 200 -22.25 -12.20 5.25
N SER A 201 -22.83 -11.16 5.88
CA SER A 201 -24.23 -10.78 5.69
C SER A 201 -24.54 -10.33 4.25
N CYS A 202 -23.56 -9.72 3.57
CA CYS A 202 -23.68 -9.38 2.16
C CYS A 202 -23.57 -10.64 1.29
N TYR A 203 -22.62 -11.53 1.59
CA TYR A 203 -22.43 -12.79 0.89
C TYR A 203 -23.71 -13.64 0.86
N ASP A 204 -24.38 -13.84 2.00
CA ASP A 204 -25.60 -14.65 2.07
C ASP A 204 -26.72 -14.07 1.21
N ARG A 205 -26.89 -12.75 1.20
CA ARG A 205 -27.88 -12.08 0.35
C ARG A 205 -27.56 -12.24 -1.14
N MET A 206 -26.29 -12.11 -1.50
CA MET A 206 -25.85 -12.27 -2.87
C MET A 206 -26.03 -13.72 -3.31
N ALA A 207 -25.61 -14.72 -2.52
CA ALA A 207 -25.79 -16.14 -2.84
C ALA A 207 -27.26 -16.51 -3.10
N ASN A 208 -28.21 -15.89 -2.38
CA ASN A 208 -29.64 -16.14 -2.53
C ASN A 208 -30.28 -15.54 -3.81
N ARG A 209 -29.57 -14.70 -4.58
CA ARG A 209 -30.07 -14.06 -5.81
C ARG A 209 -29.76 -14.86 -7.10
N ALA A 210 -29.69 -16.20 -7.01
CA ALA A 210 -29.45 -17.14 -8.13
C ALA A 210 -28.00 -17.18 -8.70
N PHE A 211 -27.01 -16.80 -7.89
CA PHE A 211 -25.59 -16.88 -8.27
C PHE A 211 -24.98 -18.21 -7.86
N SER A 212 -23.90 -18.64 -8.53
CA SER A 212 -23.17 -19.80 -8.01
C SER A 212 -22.41 -19.36 -6.75
N PRO A 213 -22.64 -19.99 -5.58
CA PRO A 213 -21.89 -19.67 -4.37
C PRO A 213 -20.37 -19.72 -4.59
N GLN A 214 -19.93 -20.54 -5.55
CA GLN A 214 -18.54 -20.67 -5.96
C GLN A 214 -17.97 -19.39 -6.59
N GLN A 215 -18.71 -18.73 -7.48
CA GLN A 215 -18.28 -17.45 -8.09
C GLN A 215 -18.05 -16.39 -7.01
N MET A 216 -19.03 -16.22 -6.13
CA MET A 216 -18.96 -15.25 -5.04
C MET A 216 -17.84 -15.56 -4.06
N THR A 217 -17.66 -16.84 -3.71
CA THR A 217 -16.57 -17.28 -2.85
C THR A 217 -15.21 -16.93 -3.47
N ILE A 218 -15.01 -17.25 -4.74
CA ILE A 218 -13.75 -16.99 -5.44
C ILE A 218 -13.49 -15.48 -5.56
N PHE A 219 -14.52 -14.67 -5.87
CA PHE A 219 -14.40 -13.23 -5.94
C PHE A 219 -13.99 -12.61 -4.58
N ASN A 220 -14.67 -13.01 -3.51
CA ASN A 220 -14.36 -12.54 -2.15
C ASN A 220 -12.97 -12.97 -1.70
N LEU A 221 -12.55 -14.20 -2.01
CA LEU A 221 -11.20 -14.69 -1.68
C LEU A 221 -10.10 -13.93 -2.43
N TRP A 222 -10.33 -13.61 -3.71
CA TRP A 222 -9.43 -12.77 -4.49
C TRP A 222 -9.28 -11.36 -3.89
N LEU A 223 -10.40 -10.79 -3.42
CA LEU A 223 -10.43 -9.44 -2.85
C LEU A 223 -10.07 -9.40 -1.36
N LEU A 224 -9.90 -10.53 -0.68
CA LEU A 224 -9.76 -10.56 0.78
C LEU A 224 -8.62 -9.67 1.28
N TRP A 225 -7.45 -9.80 0.65
CA TRP A 225 -6.23 -9.04 0.95
C TRP A 225 -5.99 -7.88 -0.03
N GLY A 226 -6.72 -7.87 -1.15
CA GLY A 226 -6.64 -6.81 -2.16
C GLY A 226 -5.62 -7.16 -3.26
N PRO A 227 -6.05 -7.34 -4.52
CA PRO A 227 -5.14 -7.65 -5.62
C PRO A 227 -4.49 -6.38 -6.16
N SER A 228 -3.30 -6.52 -6.75
CA SER A 228 -2.67 -5.43 -7.49
C SER A 228 -3.16 -5.35 -8.94
N VAL A 229 -3.31 -4.13 -9.46
CA VAL A 229 -3.66 -3.86 -10.87
C VAL A 229 -2.50 -3.19 -11.62
N PRO A 230 -2.33 -3.48 -12.93
CA PRO A 230 -1.28 -2.84 -13.72
C PRO A 230 -1.61 -1.38 -14.03
N ILE A 231 -0.57 -0.56 -14.12
CA ILE A 231 -0.66 0.81 -14.62
C ILE A 231 -0.73 0.78 -16.14
N CYS A 232 -1.73 1.45 -16.72
CA CYS A 232 -1.97 1.48 -18.15
C CYS A 232 -1.60 2.83 -18.76
N SER A 233 -1.34 2.85 -20.07
CA SER A 233 -1.07 4.05 -20.87
C SER A 233 -2.32 4.83 -21.30
N CYS A 234 -3.50 4.50 -20.77
CA CYS A 234 -4.74 5.19 -21.11
C CYS A 234 -4.96 6.44 -20.24
N ASP A 235 -5.90 7.30 -20.65
CA ASP A 235 -6.13 8.58 -20.00
C ASP A 235 -6.57 8.50 -18.54
N GLN A 236 -7.08 7.34 -18.09
CA GLN A 236 -7.42 7.12 -16.67
C GLN A 236 -6.18 7.18 -15.76
N TRP A 237 -4.98 6.99 -16.31
CA TRP A 237 -3.70 7.00 -15.60
C TRP A 237 -2.88 8.28 -15.84
N ASN A 238 -3.48 9.31 -16.46
CA ASN A 238 -2.85 10.61 -16.65
C ASN A 238 -2.69 11.35 -15.31
N GLY A 239 -1.59 12.09 -15.19
CA GLY A 239 -1.21 12.83 -13.99
C GLY A 239 -0.38 12.00 -13.00
N PRO A 240 -0.23 12.53 -11.76
CA PRO A 240 0.42 11.84 -10.65
C PRO A 240 -0.15 10.45 -10.39
N VAL A 241 0.73 9.48 -10.21
CA VAL A 241 0.38 8.08 -9.93
C VAL A 241 1.00 7.61 -8.63
N THR A 242 0.38 6.63 -7.99
CA THR A 242 1.01 5.87 -6.91
C THR A 242 1.52 4.53 -7.43
N LEU A 243 2.80 4.24 -7.21
CA LEU A 243 3.41 2.94 -7.46
C LEU A 243 3.46 2.12 -6.18
N GLN A 244 3.67 0.82 -6.31
CA GLN A 244 3.83 -0.08 -5.18
C GLN A 244 5.32 -0.29 -4.89
N TYR A 245 5.72 -0.04 -3.64
CA TYR A 245 7.05 -0.39 -3.16
C TYR A 245 6.95 -1.31 -1.96
N GLY A 246 7.52 -2.51 -2.06
CA GLY A 246 7.39 -3.48 -1.00
C GLY A 246 8.44 -4.57 -1.02
N PHE A 247 8.37 -5.43 -0.02
CA PHE A 247 9.26 -6.56 0.18
C PHE A 247 8.49 -7.70 0.85
N GLY A 248 8.75 -8.94 0.45
CA GLY A 248 8.01 -10.08 0.96
C GLY A 248 6.68 -10.27 0.24
N ASP A 249 5.60 -9.71 0.79
CA ASP A 249 4.23 -9.86 0.29
C ASP A 249 3.64 -8.52 -0.16
N GLU A 250 2.80 -8.52 -1.20
CA GLU A 250 2.25 -7.30 -1.78
C GLU A 250 1.41 -6.48 -0.78
N ASN A 251 0.74 -7.13 0.16
CA ASN A 251 -0.04 -6.45 1.21
C ASN A 251 0.84 -5.65 2.19
N ASN A 252 2.14 -5.98 2.26
CA ASN A 252 3.13 -5.24 3.05
C ASN A 252 3.77 -4.09 2.28
N SER A 253 3.15 -3.62 1.20
CA SER A 253 3.71 -2.54 0.39
C SER A 253 3.31 -1.16 0.90
N VAL A 254 4.14 -0.18 0.57
CA VAL A 254 3.87 1.25 0.75
C VAL A 254 3.54 1.86 -0.62
N ARG A 255 2.55 2.76 -0.65
CA ARG A 255 2.25 3.55 -1.85
C ARG A 255 3.28 4.66 -2.02
N VAL A 256 3.90 4.70 -3.20
CA VAL A 256 4.90 5.70 -3.57
C VAL A 256 4.29 6.64 -4.59
N ARG A 257 3.99 7.89 -4.19
CA ARG A 257 3.44 8.89 -5.10
C ARG A 257 4.54 9.53 -5.93
N VAL A 258 4.32 9.60 -7.25
CA VAL A 258 5.27 10.13 -8.21
C VAL A 258 4.56 11.14 -9.11
N ARG A 259 5.14 12.34 -9.23
CA ARG A 259 4.65 13.44 -10.08
C ARG A 259 5.24 13.38 -11.49
N ASP A 260 4.56 14.03 -12.43
CA ASP A 260 4.72 13.87 -13.88
C ASP A 260 6.17 13.79 -14.39
N GLU A 261 7.02 14.78 -14.14
CA GLU A 261 8.40 14.78 -14.67
C GLU A 261 9.23 13.57 -14.17
N ARG A 262 8.98 13.13 -12.93
CA ARG A 262 9.68 11.99 -12.33
C ARG A 262 9.03 10.65 -12.67
N LYS A 263 7.73 10.66 -13.02
CA LYS A 263 6.98 9.46 -13.41
C LYS A 263 7.61 8.83 -14.64
N GLU A 264 7.82 9.60 -15.71
CA GLU A 264 8.40 9.06 -16.95
C GLU A 264 9.82 8.54 -16.76
N GLN A 265 10.64 9.24 -15.98
CA GLN A 265 11.99 8.76 -15.65
C GLN A 265 11.93 7.41 -14.93
N LEU A 266 11.08 7.29 -13.92
CA LEU A 266 10.95 6.07 -13.11
C LEU A 266 10.37 4.89 -13.92
N LEU A 267 9.38 5.15 -14.76
CA LEU A 267 8.83 4.16 -15.69
C LEU A 267 9.88 3.73 -16.73
N ALA A 268 10.70 4.66 -17.24
CA ALA A 268 11.81 4.33 -18.13
C ALA A 268 12.86 3.45 -17.44
N ASP A 269 13.21 3.73 -16.18
CA ASP A 269 14.12 2.90 -15.38
C ASP A 269 13.55 1.49 -15.16
N LEU A 270 12.24 1.37 -14.91
CA LEU A 270 11.55 0.09 -14.82
C LEU A 270 11.58 -0.68 -16.15
N ARG A 271 11.27 -0.02 -17.28
CA ARG A 271 11.36 -0.63 -18.63
C ARG A 271 12.78 -1.11 -18.92
N LYS A 272 13.79 -0.32 -18.57
CA LYS A 272 15.21 -0.69 -18.71
C LYS A 272 15.58 -1.88 -17.83
N ALA A 273 15.11 -1.92 -16.58
CA ALA A 273 15.36 -3.02 -15.66
C ALA A 273 14.76 -4.34 -16.18
N VAL A 274 13.54 -4.30 -16.71
CA VAL A 274 12.92 -5.44 -17.39
C VAL A 274 13.79 -5.89 -18.55
N ALA A 275 14.13 -4.99 -19.48
CA ALA A 275 14.91 -5.31 -20.67
C ALA A 275 16.27 -5.96 -20.33
N ALA A 276 17.01 -5.37 -19.37
CA ALA A 276 18.37 -5.78 -19.03
C ALA A 276 18.48 -7.10 -18.26
N ARG A 277 17.45 -7.51 -17.52
CA ARG A 277 17.53 -8.68 -16.63
C ARG A 277 17.10 -9.96 -17.34
N SER A 278 17.94 -10.99 -17.28
CA SER A 278 17.67 -12.31 -17.87
C SER A 278 16.78 -13.21 -17.01
N SER A 279 16.39 -12.78 -15.80
CA SER A 279 15.72 -13.64 -14.80
C SER A 279 14.52 -12.98 -14.10
N THR A 280 14.09 -11.79 -14.52
CA THR A 280 12.91 -11.12 -13.94
C THR A 280 11.84 -10.99 -15.01
N ALA A 281 10.73 -11.70 -14.83
CA ALA A 281 9.63 -11.66 -15.79
C ALA A 281 8.68 -10.48 -15.52
N HIS A 282 8.25 -10.25 -14.28
CA HIS A 282 7.46 -9.08 -13.94
C HIS A 282 8.37 -7.83 -13.78
N PRO A 283 7.94 -6.64 -14.21
CA PRO A 283 8.64 -5.41 -13.93
C PRO A 283 8.78 -5.14 -12.44
N ALA A 284 10.02 -5.22 -11.96
CA ALA A 284 10.38 -4.90 -10.58
C ALA A 284 11.82 -4.39 -10.50
N LEU A 285 11.97 -3.19 -9.93
CA LEU A 285 13.26 -2.58 -9.69
C LEU A 285 13.67 -2.82 -8.24
N HIS A 286 14.75 -3.57 -8.04
CA HIS A 286 15.35 -3.71 -6.71
C HIS A 286 16.19 -2.45 -6.42
N ALA A 287 15.67 -1.60 -5.56
CA ALA A 287 16.24 -0.28 -5.29
C ALA A 287 16.02 0.13 -3.84
N SER A 288 16.87 1.04 -3.37
CA SER A 288 16.58 1.84 -2.19
C SER A 288 15.78 3.05 -2.65
N ILE A 289 14.66 3.33 -1.99
CA ILE A 289 13.84 4.51 -2.27
C ILE A 289 14.03 5.53 -1.15
N THR A 290 14.19 6.79 -1.54
CA THR A 290 14.10 7.94 -0.64
C THR A 290 12.85 8.74 -0.96
N GLY A 291 12.10 9.09 0.08
CA GLY A 291 10.91 9.91 -0.05
C GLY A 291 10.50 10.51 1.27
N ARG A 292 9.51 11.40 1.24
CA ARG A 292 8.95 12.02 2.44
C ARG A 292 7.59 11.40 2.73
N LEU A 293 7.31 11.12 4.01
CA LEU A 293 5.99 10.62 4.39
C LEU A 293 4.98 11.75 4.44
N TRP A 294 3.85 11.54 3.79
CA TRP A 294 2.71 12.44 3.75
C TRP A 294 1.47 11.75 4.28
N PRO A 295 0.43 12.52 4.67
CA PRO A 295 -0.90 12.02 4.94
C PRO A 295 -1.39 11.12 3.81
N PRO A 296 -2.43 10.32 4.08
CA PRO A 296 -2.94 9.32 3.16
C PRO A 296 -3.29 9.92 1.79
N SER A 297 -3.34 9.09 0.75
CA SER A 297 -3.59 9.51 -0.64
C SER A 297 -4.88 10.33 -0.79
N SER A 298 -5.87 10.12 0.08
CA SER A 298 -7.12 10.89 0.14
C SER A 298 -6.89 12.39 0.38
N PHE A 299 -5.76 12.78 0.97
CA PHE A 299 -5.34 14.17 1.07
C PHE A 299 -5.06 14.81 -0.31
N PHE A 300 -4.78 13.99 -1.31
CA PHE A 300 -4.49 14.38 -2.69
C PHE A 300 -5.62 13.99 -3.65
N GLN A 301 -6.85 13.91 -3.14
CA GLN A 301 -8.02 13.63 -3.97
C GLN A 301 -8.16 14.72 -5.04
N GLY A 302 -8.24 14.29 -6.30
CA GLY A 302 -8.24 15.17 -7.47
C GLY A 302 -6.85 15.50 -8.05
N GLU A 303 -5.75 15.23 -7.32
CA GLU A 303 -4.39 15.31 -7.88
C GLU A 303 -3.91 13.96 -8.43
N ILE A 304 -4.36 12.85 -7.84
CA ILE A 304 -4.02 11.49 -8.29
C ILE A 304 -4.87 11.10 -9.50
N CYS A 305 -4.33 10.29 -10.41
CA CYS A 305 -5.00 9.83 -11.62
C CYS A 305 -6.35 9.13 -11.34
N GLY A 306 -7.28 9.23 -12.30
CA GLY A 306 -8.66 8.75 -12.16
C GLY A 306 -8.78 7.26 -11.81
N ALA A 307 -7.87 6.43 -12.32
CA ALA A 307 -7.84 4.99 -12.02
C ALA A 307 -7.59 4.67 -10.53
N GLN A 308 -7.01 5.60 -9.76
CA GLN A 308 -6.61 5.37 -8.37
C GLN A 308 -7.47 6.14 -7.36
N GLN A 309 -8.39 7.00 -7.79
CA GLN A 309 -9.14 7.91 -6.90
C GLN A 309 -10.15 7.22 -5.96
N GLU A 310 -10.81 6.15 -6.40
CA GLU A 310 -11.99 5.58 -5.70
C GLU A 310 -11.65 4.80 -4.43
N LEU A 311 -10.45 4.20 -4.36
CA LEU A 311 -10.05 3.34 -3.23
C LEU A 311 -9.18 4.06 -2.20
N LEU A 312 -9.12 5.39 -2.26
CA LEU A 312 -8.39 6.20 -1.30
C LEU A 312 -9.18 6.33 0.00
N ASN A 313 -8.90 5.45 0.96
CA ASN A 313 -9.53 5.48 2.27
C ASN A 313 -8.65 6.19 3.32
N PRO A 314 -9.00 7.43 3.76
CA PRO A 314 -8.24 8.18 4.78
C PRO A 314 -8.11 7.46 6.11
N ASP A 315 -9.07 6.60 6.45
CA ASP A 315 -9.12 5.97 7.76
C ASP A 315 -8.10 4.84 7.90
N ARG A 316 -7.43 4.41 6.82
CA ARG A 316 -6.67 3.16 6.82
C ARG A 316 -5.36 3.15 6.09
N GLU A 317 -5.27 3.89 4.99
CA GLU A 317 -3.94 4.31 4.56
C GLU A 317 -3.47 5.30 5.64
N ALA A 318 -2.37 4.99 6.31
CA ALA A 318 -1.84 5.86 7.36
C ALA A 318 -1.00 7.00 6.76
N PHE A 319 -0.37 6.73 5.62
CA PHE A 319 0.55 7.62 4.96
C PHE A 319 0.80 7.18 3.51
N ILE A 320 1.38 8.08 2.71
CA ILE A 320 2.05 7.76 1.45
C ILE A 320 3.49 8.23 1.48
N LEU A 321 4.33 7.62 0.64
CA LEU A 321 5.70 8.06 0.43
C LEU A 321 5.79 8.93 -0.84
N GLU A 322 5.98 10.24 -0.68
CA GLU A 322 6.26 11.14 -1.80
C GLU A 322 7.68 10.89 -2.31
N TYR A 323 7.79 10.49 -3.57
CA TYR A 323 9.05 10.09 -4.18
C TYR A 323 10.05 11.24 -4.34
N GLU A 324 11.24 11.09 -3.75
CA GLU A 324 12.36 12.03 -3.89
C GLU A 324 13.48 11.50 -4.78
N GLY A 325 13.74 10.19 -4.73
CA GLY A 325 14.75 9.54 -5.56
C GLY A 325 14.90 8.06 -5.24
N HIS A 326 15.68 7.34 -6.05
CA HIS A 326 16.05 5.96 -5.78
C HIS A 326 17.50 5.67 -6.19
N SER A 327 18.04 4.57 -5.67
CA SER A 327 19.31 4.00 -6.13
C SER A 327 19.17 2.50 -6.33
N VAL A 328 19.55 2.01 -7.51
CA VAL A 328 19.50 0.58 -7.86
C VAL A 328 20.57 -0.19 -7.09
N ILE A 329 20.19 -1.23 -6.35
CA ILE A 329 21.09 -1.96 -5.43
C ILE A 329 21.80 -3.14 -6.12
N GLY A 330 21.38 -3.49 -7.33
CA GLY A 330 21.98 -4.57 -8.13
C GLY A 330 21.06 -5.79 -8.27
N ASN A 331 21.61 -6.87 -8.83
CA ASN A 331 20.84 -8.03 -9.27
C ASN A 331 20.35 -8.87 -8.07
N PRO A 332 19.03 -9.03 -7.86
CA PRO A 332 18.47 -9.79 -6.73
C PRO A 332 18.85 -11.28 -6.73
N ALA A 333 19.36 -11.83 -7.83
CA ALA A 333 19.70 -13.25 -7.97
C ALA A 333 20.72 -13.79 -6.93
N SER A 334 21.53 -12.93 -6.30
CA SER A 334 22.46 -13.34 -5.22
C SER A 334 21.89 -13.19 -3.81
N SER A 335 20.71 -12.61 -3.68
CA SER A 335 20.10 -12.23 -2.42
C SER A 335 18.81 -13.02 -2.22
N ARG A 336 18.52 -13.49 -0.99
CA ARG A 336 17.27 -14.22 -0.64
C ARG A 336 16.02 -13.32 -0.69
N LEU A 337 16.02 -12.31 -1.56
CA LEU A 337 15.00 -11.28 -1.68
C LEU A 337 13.91 -11.78 -2.62
N PHE A 338 12.66 -11.67 -2.18
CA PHE A 338 11.50 -12.06 -2.96
C PHE A 338 10.39 -11.03 -2.80
N TYR A 339 9.46 -11.06 -3.73
CA TYR A 339 8.24 -10.28 -3.66
C TYR A 339 7.11 -11.10 -4.27
N THR A 340 6.13 -11.45 -3.45
CA THR A 340 4.96 -12.23 -3.84
C THR A 340 3.75 -11.34 -4.04
N GLY A 341 2.89 -11.73 -4.97
CA GLY A 341 1.59 -11.12 -5.17
C GLY A 341 0.67 -12.01 -5.98
N TYR A 342 -0.58 -11.58 -6.13
CA TYR A 342 -1.57 -12.25 -6.93
C TYR A 342 -1.24 -12.12 -8.43
N VAL A 343 -1.02 -13.26 -9.08
CA VAL A 343 -1.10 -13.38 -10.55
C VAL A 343 -2.53 -13.75 -10.86
N TRP A 344 -3.28 -12.92 -11.57
CA TRP A 344 -4.72 -13.10 -11.74
C TRP A 344 -5.22 -12.75 -13.15
N ALA A 345 -6.37 -13.30 -13.53
CA ALA A 345 -7.15 -12.92 -14.71
C ALA A 345 -8.65 -12.92 -14.39
N LEU A 346 -9.37 -11.95 -14.94
CA LEU A 346 -10.80 -11.73 -14.70
C LEU A 346 -11.61 -12.10 -15.94
N PHE A 347 -12.70 -12.83 -15.72
CA PHE A 347 -13.61 -13.25 -16.78
C PHE A 347 -15.05 -12.86 -16.43
N VAL A 348 -15.82 -12.40 -17.41
CA VAL A 348 -17.29 -12.37 -17.30
C VAL A 348 -17.83 -13.77 -17.54
N VAL A 349 -18.80 -14.17 -16.72
CA VAL A 349 -19.42 -15.49 -16.79
C VAL A 349 -20.81 -15.41 -17.40
N GLY A 350 -21.11 -16.33 -18.30
CA GLY A 350 -22.43 -16.49 -18.90
C GLY A 350 -22.66 -17.92 -19.39
N ARG A 351 -23.78 -18.13 -20.08
CA ARG A 351 -24.16 -19.45 -20.61
C ARG A 351 -24.50 -19.33 -22.09
N GLU A 352 -25.78 -19.40 -22.43
CA GLU A 352 -26.25 -19.39 -23.81
C GLU A 352 -26.03 -18.03 -24.48
N GLN A 353 -26.36 -16.96 -23.75
CA GLN A 353 -26.18 -15.59 -24.17
C GLN A 353 -25.04 -14.92 -23.40
N LYS A 354 -24.35 -14.02 -24.11
CA LYS A 354 -23.39 -13.10 -23.51
C LYS A 354 -24.16 -12.13 -22.61
N PRO A 355 -23.75 -11.94 -21.34
CA PRO A 355 -24.32 -10.91 -20.48
C PRO A 355 -24.29 -9.54 -21.16
N THR A 356 -25.39 -8.78 -21.06
CA THR A 356 -25.42 -7.43 -21.62
C THR A 356 -24.55 -6.49 -20.80
N GLY A 357 -24.00 -5.46 -21.44
CA GLY A 357 -23.17 -4.49 -20.72
C GLY A 357 -23.92 -3.78 -19.59
N GLU A 358 -25.22 -3.52 -19.78
CA GLU A 358 -26.08 -2.91 -18.76
C GLU A 358 -26.23 -3.78 -17.51
N GLN A 359 -26.50 -5.08 -17.68
CA GLN A 359 -26.56 -6.04 -16.56
C GLN A 359 -25.24 -6.02 -15.77
N VAL A 360 -24.12 -6.10 -16.48
CA VAL A 360 -22.80 -6.16 -15.85
C VAL A 360 -22.42 -4.83 -15.20
N CYS A 361 -22.83 -3.67 -15.73
CA CYS A 361 -22.51 -2.37 -15.14
C CYS A 361 -23.20 -2.14 -13.79
N GLN A 362 -24.39 -2.70 -13.57
CA GLN A 362 -25.16 -2.46 -12.35
C GLN A 362 -24.57 -3.18 -11.14
N GLU A 363 -24.24 -4.48 -11.29
CA GLU A 363 -23.67 -5.30 -10.22
C GLU A 363 -22.48 -6.13 -10.76
N PRO A 364 -21.35 -5.50 -11.14
CA PRO A 364 -20.26 -6.15 -11.90
C PRO A 364 -19.67 -7.37 -11.22
N TRP A 365 -19.49 -7.32 -9.90
CA TRP A 365 -18.98 -8.42 -9.07
C TRP A 365 -19.84 -9.69 -9.14
N LEU A 366 -21.12 -9.58 -9.52
CA LEU A 366 -22.02 -10.72 -9.69
C LEU A 366 -21.84 -11.46 -11.02
N HIS A 367 -21.20 -10.80 -11.98
CA HIS A 367 -21.04 -11.31 -13.34
C HIS A 367 -19.63 -11.76 -13.66
N VAL A 368 -18.70 -11.65 -12.71
CA VAL A 368 -17.28 -11.94 -12.94
C VAL A 368 -16.75 -13.05 -12.05
N ILE A 369 -15.73 -13.75 -12.54
CA ILE A 369 -14.94 -14.71 -11.78
C ILE A 369 -13.45 -14.41 -11.99
N PRO A 370 -12.70 -14.13 -10.91
CA PRO A 370 -11.25 -14.05 -10.98
C PRO A 370 -10.65 -15.45 -10.84
N PHE A 371 -9.64 -15.75 -11.65
CA PHE A 371 -8.73 -16.87 -11.39
C PHE A 371 -7.41 -16.28 -10.93
N PHE A 372 -6.83 -16.85 -9.88
CA PHE A 372 -5.59 -16.32 -9.33
C PHE A 372 -4.68 -17.39 -8.76
N GLU A 373 -3.40 -17.07 -8.77
CA GLU A 373 -2.31 -17.73 -8.07
C GLU A 373 -1.61 -16.70 -7.18
N HIS A 374 -1.03 -17.15 -6.08
CA HIS A 374 -0.14 -16.31 -5.29
C HIS A 374 1.29 -16.84 -5.43
N GLY A 375 2.21 -16.00 -5.86
CA GLY A 375 3.57 -16.46 -6.15
C GLY A 375 4.57 -15.34 -6.24
N ASN A 376 5.85 -15.71 -6.24
CA ASN A 376 6.95 -14.76 -6.41
C ASN A 376 6.93 -14.21 -7.84
N ILE A 377 6.55 -12.94 -8.01
CA ILE A 377 6.40 -12.32 -9.33
C ILE A 377 7.72 -11.75 -9.86
N VAL A 378 8.71 -11.56 -8.99
CA VAL A 378 10.03 -11.03 -9.41
C VAL A 378 10.95 -12.12 -9.94
N ASP A 379 10.72 -13.38 -9.57
CA ASP A 379 11.41 -14.53 -10.17
C ASP A 379 10.70 -14.96 -11.46
N GLU A 380 11.45 -15.01 -12.56
CA GLU A 380 10.89 -15.36 -13.88
C GLU A 380 10.29 -16.77 -13.93
N SER A 381 10.93 -17.76 -13.30
CA SER A 381 10.46 -19.15 -13.35
C SER A 381 9.16 -19.29 -12.56
N CYS A 382 9.09 -18.69 -11.36
CA CYS A 382 7.89 -18.67 -10.53
C CYS A 382 6.76 -17.93 -11.23
N TYR A 383 7.02 -16.76 -11.80
CA TYR A 383 5.99 -15.97 -12.49
C TYR A 383 5.43 -16.68 -13.72
N ASN A 384 6.29 -17.23 -14.57
CA ASN A 384 5.84 -17.97 -15.76
C ASN A 384 5.08 -19.26 -15.37
N MET A 385 5.52 -19.97 -14.33
CA MET A 385 4.79 -21.11 -13.80
C MET A 385 3.42 -20.69 -13.27
N ALA A 386 3.33 -19.59 -12.52
CA ALA A 386 2.05 -19.08 -12.00
C ALA A 386 1.08 -18.71 -13.14
N LYS A 387 1.55 -18.04 -14.20
CA LYS A 387 0.73 -17.75 -15.38
C LYS A 387 0.21 -19.01 -16.06
N LEU A 388 1.05 -20.04 -16.21
CA LEU A 388 0.66 -21.31 -16.82
C LEU A 388 -0.36 -22.07 -15.94
N GLN A 389 -0.11 -22.18 -14.63
CA GLN A 389 -1.03 -22.82 -13.69
C GLN A 389 -2.39 -22.13 -13.67
N LEU A 390 -2.41 -20.79 -13.67
CA LEU A 390 -3.63 -20.01 -13.79
C LEU A 390 -4.39 -20.34 -15.07
N ALA A 391 -3.71 -20.35 -16.23
CA ALA A 391 -4.35 -20.67 -17.51
C ALA A 391 -4.94 -22.09 -17.52
N LEU A 392 -4.20 -23.07 -16.98
CA LEU A 392 -4.66 -24.44 -16.82
C LEU A 392 -5.84 -24.55 -15.84
N LYS A 393 -5.87 -23.75 -14.76
CA LYS A 393 -7.02 -23.66 -13.84
C LYS A 393 -8.28 -23.19 -14.56
N VAL A 394 -8.18 -22.16 -15.41
CA VAL A 394 -9.31 -21.69 -16.23
C VAL A 394 -9.82 -22.80 -17.14
N ILE A 395 -8.92 -23.46 -17.87
CA ILE A 395 -9.26 -24.57 -18.77
C ILE A 395 -9.94 -25.72 -18.01
N ASN A 396 -9.35 -26.14 -16.88
CA ASN A 396 -9.87 -27.23 -16.08
C ASN A 396 -11.24 -26.88 -15.49
N PHE A 397 -11.44 -25.65 -15.01
CA PHE A 397 -12.73 -25.19 -14.52
C PHE A 397 -13.83 -25.27 -15.59
N VAL A 398 -13.54 -24.85 -16.84
CA VAL A 398 -14.51 -24.96 -17.93
C VAL A 398 -14.74 -26.42 -18.34
N LYS A 399 -13.70 -27.28 -18.32
CA LYS A 399 -13.86 -28.72 -18.56
C LYS A 399 -14.77 -29.37 -17.50
N THR A 400 -14.53 -29.11 -16.22
CA THR A 400 -15.24 -29.77 -15.11
C THR A 400 -16.61 -29.16 -14.81
N SER A 401 -16.84 -27.88 -15.14
CA SER A 401 -18.16 -27.24 -14.97
C SER A 401 -19.28 -28.01 -15.65
N GLY A 402 -19.02 -28.63 -16.82
CA GLY A 402 -20.01 -29.48 -17.49
C GLY A 402 -20.36 -30.78 -16.75
N HIS A 403 -19.57 -31.19 -15.75
CA HIS A 403 -19.80 -32.37 -14.91
C HIS A 403 -20.38 -32.02 -13.52
N LEU A 404 -20.18 -30.79 -13.05
CA LEU A 404 -20.67 -30.28 -11.76
C LEU A 404 -22.09 -29.71 -11.84
N GLU A 405 -22.61 -29.52 -13.05
CA GLU A 405 -23.96 -29.01 -13.28
C GLU A 405 -24.98 -30.14 -13.08
N ALA A 406 -25.71 -30.07 -11.96
CA ALA A 406 -26.73 -31.04 -11.58
C ALA A 406 -27.93 -31.11 -12.56
N ASP A 407 -28.04 -30.14 -13.47
CA ASP A 407 -29.10 -30.06 -14.47
C ASP A 407 -28.51 -30.15 -15.90
N PRO A 408 -28.70 -31.29 -16.59
CA PRO A 408 -28.29 -31.49 -17.98
C PRO A 408 -28.97 -30.55 -18.99
N GLY A 409 -30.04 -29.85 -18.59
CA GLY A 409 -30.78 -28.90 -19.43
C GLY A 409 -30.15 -27.50 -19.49
N LEU A 410 -29.15 -27.20 -18.64
CA LEU A 410 -28.50 -25.90 -18.64
C LEU A 410 -27.49 -25.78 -19.78
N ALA A 411 -27.54 -24.66 -20.50
CA ALA A 411 -26.56 -24.38 -21.55
C ALA A 411 -25.14 -24.29 -20.93
N PRO A 412 -24.11 -24.80 -21.62
CA PRO A 412 -22.78 -24.92 -21.05
C PRO A 412 -22.18 -23.55 -20.70
N LEU A 413 -21.47 -23.50 -19.57
CA LEU A 413 -20.79 -22.31 -19.11
C LEU A 413 -19.83 -21.74 -20.17
N ARG A 414 -19.85 -20.41 -20.32
CA ARG A 414 -18.93 -19.63 -21.14
C ARG A 414 -18.26 -18.54 -20.30
N LEU A 415 -17.01 -18.26 -20.61
CA LEU A 415 -16.16 -17.25 -20.00
C LEU A 415 -15.69 -16.27 -21.07
N TRP A 416 -15.85 -14.98 -20.82
CA TRP A 416 -15.32 -13.90 -21.64
C TRP A 416 -14.16 -13.25 -20.89
N TYR A 417 -12.96 -13.37 -21.42
CA TYR A 417 -11.77 -12.71 -20.88
C TYR A 417 -11.97 -11.20 -20.85
N VAL A 418 -11.53 -10.56 -19.77
CA VAL A 418 -11.62 -9.11 -19.61
C VAL A 418 -10.24 -8.48 -19.50
N CYS A 419 -9.52 -8.82 -18.44
CA CYS A 419 -8.21 -8.25 -18.11
C CYS A 419 -7.44 -9.21 -17.20
N ALA A 420 -6.17 -8.91 -16.97
CA ALA A 420 -5.30 -9.67 -16.09
C ALA A 420 -4.25 -8.77 -15.43
N LEU A 421 -3.41 -9.33 -14.56
CA LEU A 421 -2.27 -8.60 -13.99
C LEU A 421 -1.35 -8.02 -15.08
N ASP A 422 -1.20 -8.70 -16.22
CA ASP A 422 -0.32 -8.31 -17.33
C ASP A 422 -1.06 -7.78 -18.58
N ASP A 423 -2.36 -7.51 -18.47
CA ASP A 423 -3.18 -6.93 -19.54
C ASP A 423 -4.28 -6.05 -18.92
N SER A 424 -4.26 -4.76 -19.26
CA SER A 424 -5.25 -3.80 -18.76
C SER A 424 -6.68 -4.11 -19.23
N GLY A 425 -6.85 -4.79 -20.37
CA GLY A 425 -8.16 -5.07 -20.96
C GLY A 425 -8.89 -3.85 -21.53
N CYS A 426 -8.32 -2.64 -21.47
CA CYS A 426 -8.95 -1.43 -22.00
C CYS A 426 -8.63 -1.19 -23.50
N GLY A 427 -7.76 -2.02 -24.07
CA GLY A 427 -7.28 -1.89 -25.45
C GLY A 427 -6.06 -0.99 -25.64
N ARG A 428 -5.50 -0.45 -24.55
CA ARG A 428 -4.20 0.23 -24.49
C ARG A 428 -3.18 -0.65 -23.77
N ASP A 429 -1.90 -0.44 -24.07
CA ASP A 429 -0.81 -1.18 -23.46
C ASP A 429 -0.63 -0.79 -21.98
N ILE A 430 -0.09 -1.72 -21.20
CA ILE A 430 0.40 -1.43 -19.86
C ILE A 430 1.73 -0.69 -19.94
N GLU A 431 1.98 0.22 -18.98
CA GLU A 431 3.12 1.15 -19.02
C GLU A 431 4.48 0.44 -19.07
N VAL A 432 4.55 -0.70 -18.37
CA VAL A 432 5.75 -1.54 -18.34
C VAL A 432 5.31 -2.98 -18.55
N VAL A 433 5.58 -3.52 -19.73
CA VAL A 433 5.15 -4.86 -20.12
C VAL A 433 6.07 -5.92 -19.51
N PRO A 434 5.54 -6.96 -18.83
CA PRO A 434 6.32 -8.11 -18.39
C PRO A 434 6.97 -8.86 -19.56
N LYS A 435 8.07 -9.55 -19.28
CA LYS A 435 8.69 -10.47 -20.27
C LYS A 435 7.85 -11.72 -20.48
N GLY A 436 7.98 -12.27 -21.69
CA GLY A 436 7.33 -13.51 -22.11
C GLY A 436 5.90 -13.30 -22.59
N LYS A 437 5.14 -14.39 -22.71
CA LYS A 437 3.73 -14.36 -23.13
C LYS A 437 2.86 -13.80 -22.02
N SER A 438 1.86 -13.01 -22.37
CA SER A 438 0.82 -12.58 -21.43
C SER A 438 -0.05 -13.76 -21.00
N ILE A 439 -0.79 -13.61 -19.89
CA ILE A 439 -1.75 -14.64 -19.44
C ILE A 439 -2.77 -14.96 -20.54
N ARG A 440 -3.27 -13.93 -21.23
CA ARG A 440 -4.14 -14.09 -22.41
C ARG A 440 -3.45 -14.87 -23.53
N GLY A 441 -2.20 -14.54 -23.85
CA GLY A 441 -1.44 -15.23 -24.89
C GLY A 441 -1.19 -16.71 -24.58
N ILE A 442 -0.95 -17.05 -23.31
CA ILE A 442 -0.82 -18.45 -22.86
C ILE A 442 -2.15 -19.19 -23.01
N LEU A 443 -3.28 -18.55 -22.65
CA LEU A 443 -4.61 -19.12 -22.86
C LEU A 443 -4.89 -19.38 -24.34
N ASP A 444 -4.59 -18.42 -25.22
CA ASP A 444 -4.82 -18.55 -26.67
C ASP A 444 -3.98 -19.68 -27.29
N GLU A 445 -2.74 -19.85 -26.82
CA GLU A 445 -1.88 -20.97 -27.22
C GLU A 445 -2.46 -22.31 -26.79
N LEU A 446 -2.77 -22.47 -25.50
CA LEU A 446 -3.36 -23.70 -24.97
C LEU A 446 -4.68 -24.03 -25.70
N LEU A 447 -5.54 -23.04 -25.95
CA LEU A 447 -6.80 -23.23 -26.69
C LEU A 447 -6.62 -23.57 -28.17
N SER A 448 -5.40 -23.41 -28.72
CA SER A 448 -5.07 -23.80 -30.09
C SER A 448 -4.61 -25.25 -30.19
N GLU A 449 -4.13 -25.82 -29.08
CA GLU A 449 -3.74 -27.23 -28.96
C GLU A 449 -4.93 -28.17 -29.17
N SER A 450 -4.68 -29.35 -29.75
CA SER A 450 -5.75 -30.30 -30.10
C SER A 450 -6.59 -30.74 -28.90
N GLU A 451 -5.97 -30.87 -27.72
CA GLU A 451 -6.63 -31.30 -26.49
C GLU A 451 -7.66 -30.28 -25.96
N HIS A 452 -7.41 -28.98 -26.16
CA HIS A 452 -8.23 -27.92 -25.57
C HIS A 452 -9.03 -27.12 -26.61
N ARG A 453 -8.78 -27.34 -27.91
CA ARG A 453 -9.49 -26.70 -29.03
C ARG A 453 -11.02 -26.68 -28.90
N PRO A 454 -11.71 -27.73 -28.41
CA PRO A 454 -13.16 -27.68 -28.22
C PRO A 454 -13.62 -26.56 -27.27
N LEU A 455 -12.77 -26.14 -26.33
CA LEU A 455 -13.07 -25.12 -25.34
C LEU A 455 -12.97 -23.70 -25.88
N LYS A 456 -12.41 -23.48 -27.07
CA LYS A 456 -12.28 -22.15 -27.68
C LYS A 456 -13.63 -21.45 -27.91
N LYS A 457 -14.71 -22.21 -28.05
CA LYS A 457 -16.08 -21.66 -28.13
C LYS A 457 -16.67 -21.29 -26.76
N ARG A 458 -16.04 -21.74 -25.68
CA ARG A 458 -16.48 -21.53 -24.29
C ARG A 458 -15.59 -20.53 -23.55
N ILE A 459 -14.31 -20.41 -23.91
CA ILE A 459 -13.39 -19.41 -23.38
C ILE A 459 -13.08 -18.43 -24.51
N ILE A 460 -13.68 -17.24 -24.42
CA ILE A 460 -13.67 -16.21 -25.46
C ILE A 460 -12.68 -15.14 -25.04
N THR A 461 -11.59 -15.00 -25.79
CA THR A 461 -10.47 -14.11 -25.45
C THR A 461 -10.43 -12.83 -26.28
N ASP A 462 -11.12 -12.79 -27.42
CA ASP A 462 -11.07 -11.74 -28.43
C ASP A 462 -12.19 -10.68 -28.33
N ASP A 463 -13.14 -10.87 -27.43
CA ASP A 463 -14.25 -9.95 -27.19
C ASP A 463 -13.84 -8.78 -26.28
N ARG A 464 -14.09 -7.55 -26.73
CA ARG A 464 -13.78 -6.31 -25.98
C ARG A 464 -15.01 -5.61 -25.41
N GLY A 465 -16.19 -6.23 -25.43
CA GLY A 465 -17.45 -5.56 -25.09
C GLY A 465 -17.58 -5.05 -23.65
N TYR A 466 -16.69 -5.46 -22.74
CA TYR A 466 -16.70 -5.05 -21.32
C TYR A 466 -15.57 -4.06 -20.95
N CYS A 467 -14.74 -3.65 -21.92
CA CYS A 467 -13.52 -2.88 -21.66
C CYS A 467 -13.78 -1.51 -20.99
N GLN A 468 -14.96 -0.93 -21.20
CA GLN A 468 -15.30 0.40 -20.69
C GLN A 468 -15.57 0.43 -19.18
N PHE A 469 -15.80 -0.72 -18.53
CA PHE A 469 -16.20 -0.75 -17.11
C PHE A 469 -15.57 -1.90 -16.30
N LEU A 470 -15.05 -2.97 -16.92
CA LEU A 470 -14.36 -4.05 -16.21
C LEU A 470 -12.86 -4.16 -16.49
N SER A 471 -12.27 -3.25 -17.28
CA SER A 471 -10.82 -3.23 -17.49
C SER A 471 -10.07 -2.99 -16.17
N GLY A 472 -8.78 -3.34 -16.11
CA GLY A 472 -7.88 -3.02 -14.99
C GLY A 472 -7.88 -1.53 -14.60
N CYS A 473 -8.16 -0.63 -15.56
CA CYS A 473 -8.25 0.82 -15.34
C CYS A 473 -9.51 1.26 -14.56
N HIS A 474 -10.52 0.38 -14.48
CA HIS A 474 -11.83 0.63 -13.87
C HIS A 474 -12.09 -0.26 -12.65
N LEU A 475 -11.17 -1.19 -12.31
CA LEU A 475 -11.37 -2.12 -11.20
C LEU A 475 -11.47 -1.43 -9.84
N SER A 476 -10.84 -0.27 -9.65
CA SER A 476 -11.01 0.53 -8.44
C SER A 476 -12.47 0.96 -8.22
N LYS A 477 -13.16 1.38 -9.30
CA LYS A 477 -14.60 1.70 -9.27
C LYS A 477 -15.45 0.47 -8.96
N VAL A 478 -15.16 -0.66 -9.61
CA VAL A 478 -15.86 -1.93 -9.37
C VAL A 478 -15.75 -2.36 -7.90
N VAL A 479 -14.54 -2.33 -7.35
CA VAL A 479 -14.30 -2.69 -5.94
C VAL A 479 -14.95 -1.69 -4.98
N SER A 480 -14.91 -0.39 -5.29
CA SER A 480 -15.56 0.63 -4.46
C SER A 480 -17.08 0.40 -4.39
N GLY A 481 -17.74 0.14 -5.53
CA GLY A 481 -19.17 -0.14 -5.55
C GLY A 481 -19.56 -1.39 -4.75
N LEU A 482 -18.69 -2.41 -4.71
CA LEU A 482 -18.90 -3.57 -3.85
C LEU A 482 -18.80 -3.18 -2.37
N PHE A 483 -17.83 -2.35 -2.00
CA PHE A 483 -17.71 -1.89 -0.61
C PHE A 483 -18.93 -1.12 -0.14
N ASP A 484 -19.48 -0.25 -1.00
CA ASP A 484 -20.71 0.49 -0.69
C ASP A 484 -21.90 -0.47 -0.52
N THR A 485 -22.01 -1.48 -1.39
CA THR A 485 -23.03 -2.53 -1.30
C THR A 485 -22.95 -3.32 0.00
N ILE A 486 -21.73 -3.67 0.45
CA ILE A 486 -21.50 -4.37 1.73
C ILE A 486 -21.84 -3.45 2.92
N ALA A 487 -21.47 -2.17 2.86
CA ALA A 487 -21.73 -1.21 3.94
C ALA A 487 -23.23 -0.93 4.12
N ASP A 488 -23.97 -0.74 3.03
CA ASP A 488 -25.43 -0.52 3.07
C ASP A 488 -26.19 -1.78 3.49
N SER A 489 -25.63 -2.93 3.12
CA SER A 489 -26.05 -4.24 3.62
C SER A 489 -25.98 -4.32 5.15
N ALA A 490 -24.91 -3.84 5.78
CA ALA A 490 -24.81 -3.83 7.24
C ALA A 490 -25.85 -2.91 7.91
N LYS A 491 -26.07 -1.70 7.36
CA LYS A 491 -27.03 -0.71 7.90
C LYS A 491 -28.48 -1.22 7.86
N SER A 492 -28.87 -1.88 6.77
CA SER A 492 -30.22 -2.42 6.60
C SER A 492 -30.54 -3.61 7.51
N GLY A 493 -29.53 -4.37 7.94
CA GLY A 493 -29.67 -5.46 8.92
C GLY A 493 -29.91 -4.96 10.34
N ALA A 494 -29.22 -3.88 10.74
CA ALA A 494 -29.35 -3.28 12.08
C ALA A 494 -30.75 -2.69 12.36
N GLY A 495 -31.47 -2.24 11.32
CA GLY A 495 -32.81 -1.67 11.45
C GLY A 495 -33.95 -2.68 11.65
N ARG A 496 -33.68 -3.99 11.57
CA ARG A 496 -34.70 -5.06 11.78
C ARG A 496 -34.64 -5.73 13.15
N GLN A 497 -33.73 -5.29 14.04
CA GLN A 497 -33.61 -5.80 15.41
C GLN A 497 -34.04 -4.78 16.48
N GLY A 498 -34.75 -3.71 16.10
CA GLY A 498 -35.29 -2.69 17.01
C GLY A 498 -36.75 -2.92 17.38
#